data_AF-A0A1C5KS69-F1
#
_entry.id   AF-A0A1C5KS69-F1
#
_cell.length_a   1.000
_cell.length_b   1.000
_cell.length_c   1.000
_cell.angle_alpha   90.00
_cell.angle_beta   90.00
_cell.angle_gamma   90.00
#
_symmetry.space_group_name_H-M   'P 1'
#
loop_
_entity.id
_entity.type
_entity.pdbx_description
1 polymer ?
#
loop_
_entity_poly.entity_id
_entity_poly.type
_entity_poly.pdbx_seq_one_letter_code
_entity_poly.pdbx_strand_id
1 'polypeptide(L)'
;MSIFDQKVIKYEMKPLSSLEKVFPDETPVYRMECQMLSGLWGETVSFQVAYTGDFVMRERLDVRVVSELAEHVHVRTVEMVPVGRATNGIVDDNYLKTTSGLYPDLLKDLKDGKVIVYSRQWRSLWVDVDITNEIPAGEYGIELQLIKEGEVVCSAKQKVTVIGTELPKLDIMHTEWMHADCLADYYHVEVFSEEHWKLLENYFQEYVKRDCNMMLTPLFTSPLDTAIGLERTTCQLIDVEVKDGEYVFGFEKLKRWINLCKKCGIEYFEMSHLFSQWGAKYAPKVVATVNGKKEKIFGWHTPAVGEYTKFLESFLPQLTAKLREWEIADVTYFHISDEPREEHLESYKAAKESLGNMLDGFHTFDALSSYEFYRHGLIDKPVPGNNEIEEFLANGLTDMWTYYCTGQFYEVSNRFMSMPSARNRIYGVQLYKYKIIGVLHWGYNFYNSQYSIEHINPYEVTDAAGAFPSGDPFLVYPGENGQPEESLRMMVHDEAMTDLRALKLLESLTSREHVMELIEGNLPEPLTFKRYPKSDMYLIQLRDRVNREIKELTAERK
;
A
#
# COMPACT_ATOMS: atom_id res chain seq x y z
N MET A 1 -40.17 24.67 32.55
CA MET A 1 -38.72 24.43 32.38
C MET A 1 -38.45 24.42 30.90
N SER A 2 -37.62 25.34 30.44
CA SER A 2 -37.27 25.49 29.04
C SER A 2 -36.49 24.24 28.61
N ILE A 3 -36.71 23.73 27.40
CA ILE A 3 -35.81 22.73 26.78
C ILE A 3 -34.36 23.27 26.66
N PHE A 4 -34.17 24.58 26.88
CA PHE A 4 -32.90 25.29 26.88
C PHE A 4 -32.32 25.62 28.26
N ASP A 5 -32.78 24.98 29.35
CA ASP A 5 -32.01 25.05 30.61
C ASP A 5 -30.60 24.51 30.31
N GLN A 6 -29.59 25.39 30.41
CA GLN A 6 -28.21 25.16 29.95
C GLN A 6 -27.61 23.92 30.60
N LYS A 7 -27.82 22.77 29.96
CA LYS A 7 -27.11 21.54 30.28
C LYS A 7 -25.64 21.83 30.01
N VAL A 8 -24.78 21.64 31.02
CA VAL A 8 -23.33 21.74 30.85
C VAL A 8 -22.93 20.77 29.74
N ILE A 9 -22.43 21.31 28.63
CA ILE A 9 -21.97 20.52 27.49
C ILE A 9 -20.74 19.74 27.95
N LYS A 10 -20.81 18.41 27.87
CA LYS A 10 -19.67 17.55 28.16
C LYS A 10 -18.96 17.24 26.85
N TYR A 11 -17.66 17.52 26.78
CA TYR A 11 -16.76 16.99 25.77
C TYR A 11 -15.95 15.85 26.38
N GLU A 12 -15.54 14.92 25.55
CA GLU A 12 -14.73 13.79 25.97
C GLU A 12 -13.67 13.52 24.91
N MET A 13 -12.44 13.24 25.35
CA MET A 13 -11.35 12.76 24.51
C MET A 13 -10.75 11.49 25.11
N LYS A 14 -10.34 10.56 24.26
CA LYS A 14 -9.68 9.31 24.64
C LYS A 14 -8.48 9.06 23.73
N PRO A 15 -7.26 8.95 24.27
CA PRO A 15 -6.13 8.48 23.48
C PRO A 15 -6.30 6.98 23.18
N LEU A 16 -5.89 6.55 22.00
CA LEU A 16 -6.08 5.21 21.45
C LEU A 16 -4.85 4.83 20.64
N SER A 17 -4.64 3.53 20.47
CA SER A 17 -3.66 3.02 19.51
C SER A 17 -4.05 3.43 18.08
N SER A 18 -3.06 3.53 17.18
CA SER A 18 -3.26 3.59 15.73
C SER A 18 -4.05 2.39 15.17
N LEU A 19 -4.08 1.26 15.89
CA LEU A 19 -4.79 0.05 15.47
C LEU A 19 -6.31 0.09 15.70
N GLU A 20 -6.81 1.01 16.51
CA GLU A 20 -8.25 1.13 16.77
C GLU A 20 -8.99 1.67 15.54
N LYS A 21 -10.22 1.21 15.27
CA LYS A 21 -11.10 1.82 14.26
C LYS A 21 -12.32 2.41 14.95
N VAL A 22 -12.37 3.74 15.03
CA VAL A 22 -13.38 4.48 15.78
C VAL A 22 -14.66 4.62 14.97
N PHE A 23 -15.65 3.79 15.27
CA PHE A 23 -16.99 3.91 14.69
C PHE A 23 -17.83 4.97 15.43
N PRO A 24 -18.68 5.76 14.73
CA PRO A 24 -19.42 6.85 15.34
C PRO A 24 -20.40 6.43 16.44
N ASP A 25 -20.94 5.22 16.34
CA ASP A 25 -21.97 4.65 17.21
C ASP A 25 -21.43 3.77 18.34
N GLU A 26 -20.11 3.56 18.38
CA GLU A 26 -19.45 2.69 19.36
C GLU A 26 -18.58 3.53 20.29
N THR A 27 -18.65 3.26 21.60
CA THR A 27 -17.79 3.95 22.55
C THR A 27 -16.40 3.32 22.52
N PRO A 28 -15.33 4.07 22.15
CA PRO A 28 -13.99 3.51 22.08
C PRO A 28 -13.52 3.07 23.46
N VAL A 29 -12.84 1.93 23.49
CA VAL A 29 -12.32 1.32 24.71
C VAL A 29 -10.86 1.73 24.87
N TYR A 30 -10.60 2.55 25.88
CA TYR A 30 -9.23 2.86 26.29
C TYR A 30 -8.57 1.62 26.90
N ARG A 31 -7.42 1.23 26.36
CA ARG A 31 -6.59 0.12 26.87
C ARG A 31 -5.19 0.64 27.14
N MET A 32 -4.80 0.67 28.40
CA MET A 32 -3.52 1.23 28.85
C MET A 32 -2.33 0.47 28.23
N GLU A 33 -2.45 -0.84 28.13
CA GLU A 33 -1.51 -1.75 27.48
C GLU A 33 -1.34 -1.50 25.98
N CYS A 34 -2.25 -0.75 25.35
CA CYS A 34 -2.16 -0.36 23.95
C CYS A 34 -1.68 1.10 23.76
N GLN A 35 -1.20 1.76 24.83
CA GLN A 35 -0.71 3.15 24.77
C GLN A 35 0.83 3.25 24.74
N MET A 36 1.55 2.13 24.66
CA MET A 36 3.00 2.17 24.51
C MET A 36 3.35 2.67 23.11
N LEU A 37 4.11 3.76 23.04
CA LEU A 37 4.51 4.38 21.79
C LEU A 37 5.97 4.80 21.88
N SER A 38 6.80 4.19 21.05
CA SER A 38 8.22 4.50 20.94
C SER A 38 8.64 4.40 19.48
N GLY A 39 9.55 5.28 19.07
CA GLY A 39 10.05 5.34 17.69
C GLY A 39 11.56 5.50 17.65
N LEU A 40 12.16 4.94 16.61
CA LEU A 40 13.55 5.14 16.22
C LEU A 40 13.66 6.36 15.31
N TRP A 41 14.88 6.86 15.09
CA TRP A 41 15.10 7.90 14.08
C TRP A 41 14.82 7.36 12.67
N GLY A 42 14.17 8.18 11.84
CA GLY A 42 13.70 7.82 10.50
C GLY A 42 12.31 7.17 10.46
N GLU A 43 11.62 7.08 11.61
CA GLU A 43 10.29 6.46 11.74
C GLU A 43 9.18 7.51 11.88
N THR A 44 8.04 7.30 11.23
CA THR A 44 6.78 7.96 11.63
C THR A 44 6.07 7.05 12.63
N VAL A 45 5.81 7.53 13.84
CA VAL A 45 4.97 6.80 14.81
C VAL A 45 3.60 7.45 14.94
N SER A 46 2.55 6.63 14.98
CA SER A 46 1.18 7.13 14.96
C SER A 46 0.35 6.66 16.15
N PHE A 47 -0.63 7.47 16.53
CA PHE A 47 -1.69 7.11 17.47
C PHE A 47 -2.98 7.86 17.13
N GLN A 48 -4.06 7.55 17.84
CA GLN A 48 -5.33 8.21 17.65
C GLN A 48 -5.83 8.90 18.92
N VAL A 49 -6.64 9.93 18.73
CA VAL A 49 -7.42 10.53 19.82
C VAL A 49 -8.89 10.59 19.39
N ALA A 50 -9.71 9.73 19.99
CA ALA A 50 -11.15 9.79 19.80
C ALA A 50 -11.77 10.94 20.60
N TYR A 51 -12.79 11.58 20.04
CA TYR A 51 -13.49 12.69 20.67
C TYR A 51 -14.99 12.66 20.40
N THR A 52 -15.78 13.20 21.34
CA THR A 52 -17.23 13.36 21.22
C THR A 52 -17.75 14.49 22.12
N GLY A 53 -19.04 14.85 21.99
CA GLY A 53 -19.70 15.78 22.90
C GLY A 53 -21.23 15.63 22.95
N ASP A 54 -21.89 16.19 23.97
CA ASP A 54 -23.35 16.15 24.15
C ASP A 54 -23.96 17.55 24.01
N PHE A 55 -24.29 17.94 22.77
CA PHE A 55 -24.87 19.23 22.40
C PHE A 55 -26.06 19.08 21.44
N VAL A 56 -26.80 20.17 21.17
CA VAL A 56 -28.02 20.10 20.33
C VAL A 56 -27.69 20.01 18.82
N MET A 57 -26.64 20.69 18.37
CA MET A 57 -26.19 20.78 16.97
C MET A 57 -24.67 20.65 16.89
N ARG A 58 -24.10 20.25 15.75
CA ARG A 58 -22.63 20.14 15.57
C ARG A 58 -21.88 21.40 16.02
N GLU A 59 -20.70 21.21 16.58
CA GLU A 59 -19.78 22.29 16.94
C GLU A 59 -18.51 22.22 16.12
N ARG A 60 -17.82 23.36 15.98
CA ARG A 60 -16.52 23.47 15.33
C ARG A 60 -15.52 24.00 16.33
N LEU A 61 -14.52 23.19 16.68
CA LEU A 61 -13.53 23.49 17.72
C LEU A 61 -12.13 23.56 17.15
N ASP A 62 -11.28 24.42 17.72
CA ASP A 62 -9.86 24.47 17.39
C ASP A 62 -9.14 23.26 18.00
N VAL A 63 -8.18 22.71 17.25
CA VAL A 63 -7.26 21.68 17.74
C VAL A 63 -5.93 22.33 18.03
N ARG A 64 -5.38 22.09 19.23
CA ARG A 64 -4.04 22.53 19.60
C ARG A 64 -3.20 21.34 20.06
N VAL A 65 -2.00 21.23 19.51
CA VAL A 65 -0.94 20.34 19.99
C VAL A 65 -0.11 21.10 21.02
N VAL A 66 0.09 20.54 22.20
CA VAL A 66 1.03 21.04 23.21
C VAL A 66 2.08 19.95 23.45
N SER A 67 3.29 20.19 22.92
CA SER A 67 4.43 19.28 23.04
C SER A 67 5.73 20.00 22.70
N GLU A 68 6.85 19.49 23.19
CA GLU A 68 8.19 19.84 22.66
C GLU A 68 8.39 19.32 21.23
N LEU A 69 7.61 18.31 20.81
CA LEU A 69 7.63 17.75 19.46
C LEU A 69 6.62 18.43 18.51
N ALA A 70 6.01 19.57 18.88
CA ALA A 70 4.87 20.13 18.15
C ALA A 70 5.13 20.37 16.66
N GLU A 71 6.36 20.73 16.27
CA GLU A 71 6.74 20.95 14.86
C GLU A 71 6.87 19.64 14.05
N HIS A 72 6.98 18.50 14.72
CA HIS A 72 7.05 17.16 14.13
C HIS A 72 5.72 16.40 14.23
N VAL A 73 4.68 17.03 14.79
CA VAL A 73 3.37 16.41 14.97
C VAL A 73 2.43 16.86 13.85
N HIS A 74 1.92 15.89 13.09
CA HIS A 74 0.88 16.11 12.11
C HIS A 74 -0.45 15.55 12.61
N VAL A 75 -1.50 16.37 12.58
CA VAL A 75 -2.85 15.97 13.04
C VAL A 75 -3.83 16.02 11.88
N ARG A 76 -4.58 14.93 11.71
CA ARG A 76 -5.56 14.75 10.63
C ARG A 76 -6.87 14.21 11.19
N THR A 77 -8.01 14.51 10.58
CA THR A 77 -9.26 13.82 10.91
C THR A 77 -9.29 12.44 10.26
N VAL A 78 -9.87 11.47 10.96
CA VAL A 78 -10.25 10.18 10.36
C VAL A 78 -11.70 10.28 9.90
N GLU A 79 -11.87 10.41 8.59
CA GLU A 79 -13.17 10.54 7.96
C GLU A 79 -13.82 9.18 7.71
N MET A 80 -15.14 9.20 7.75
CA MET A 80 -15.98 8.03 7.54
C MET A 80 -16.30 7.90 6.05
N VAL A 81 -15.94 6.77 5.45
CA VAL A 81 -16.11 6.49 4.02
C VAL A 81 -17.18 5.41 3.79
N PRO A 82 -17.88 5.43 2.64
CA PRO A 82 -18.86 4.39 2.31
C PRO A 82 -18.18 3.05 2.09
N VAL A 83 -18.72 2.02 2.72
CA VAL A 83 -18.39 0.60 2.50
C VAL A 83 -19.63 -0.07 1.93
N GLY A 84 -19.65 -0.27 0.61
CA GLY A 84 -20.73 -0.97 -0.09
C GLY A 84 -20.60 -2.48 0.09
N ARG A 85 -19.43 -3.03 -0.22
CA ARG A 85 -19.08 -4.44 0.01
C ARG A 85 -18.06 -4.59 1.14
N ALA A 86 -18.52 -5.00 2.33
CA ALA A 86 -17.65 -5.18 3.48
C ALA A 86 -16.80 -6.47 3.41
N THR A 87 -17.33 -7.54 2.81
CA THR A 87 -16.73 -8.88 2.88
C THR A 87 -16.93 -9.66 1.58
N ASN A 88 -16.25 -10.79 1.47
CA ASN A 88 -16.59 -11.84 0.51
C ASN A 88 -17.59 -12.83 1.13
N GLY A 89 -18.06 -13.80 0.33
CA GLY A 89 -19.16 -14.69 0.73
C GLY A 89 -18.90 -15.56 1.97
N ILE A 90 -17.64 -15.74 2.38
CA ILE A 90 -17.23 -16.48 3.58
C ILE A 90 -16.38 -15.53 4.43
N VAL A 91 -16.55 -15.60 5.76
CA VAL A 91 -15.80 -14.81 6.74
C VAL A 91 -15.26 -15.70 7.84
N ASP A 92 -14.16 -15.28 8.44
CA ASP A 92 -13.65 -15.81 9.71
C ASP A 92 -14.14 -14.95 10.89
N ASP A 93 -13.62 -15.22 12.08
CA ASP A 93 -13.91 -14.50 13.33
C ASP A 93 -13.13 -13.18 13.48
N ASN A 94 -12.28 -12.80 12.52
CA ASN A 94 -11.37 -11.65 12.58
C ASN A 94 -11.81 -10.50 11.66
N TYR A 95 -13.08 -10.11 11.81
CA TYR A 95 -13.71 -8.97 11.15
C TYR A 95 -14.36 -8.06 12.20
N LEU A 96 -14.26 -6.74 12.01
CA LEU A 96 -14.94 -5.79 12.89
C LEU A 96 -16.44 -5.76 12.61
N LYS A 97 -16.80 -5.74 11.32
CA LYS A 97 -18.18 -5.72 10.84
C LYS A 97 -18.25 -6.43 9.49
N THR A 98 -19.39 -7.06 9.19
CA THR A 98 -19.61 -7.84 7.96
C THR A 98 -20.66 -7.23 7.03
N THR A 99 -21.23 -6.09 7.42
CA THR A 99 -22.32 -5.40 6.71
C THR A 99 -21.87 -4.09 6.08
N SER A 100 -22.54 -3.63 5.02
CA SER A 100 -22.33 -2.29 4.45
C SER A 100 -22.55 -1.18 5.49
N GLY A 101 -21.91 -0.02 5.28
CA GLY A 101 -22.06 1.13 6.19
C GLY A 101 -21.02 2.21 5.97
N LEU A 102 -20.81 3.05 6.98
CA LEU A 102 -19.73 4.04 7.00
C LEU A 102 -18.61 3.54 7.92
N TYR A 103 -17.37 3.55 7.43
CA TYR A 103 -16.20 3.03 8.16
C TYR A 103 -15.08 4.08 8.23
N PRO A 104 -14.30 4.15 9.31
CA PRO A 104 -13.19 5.09 9.42
C PRO A 104 -12.03 4.65 8.52
N ASP A 105 -11.56 5.52 7.63
CA ASP A 105 -10.42 5.21 6.76
C ASP A 105 -9.66 6.42 6.23
N LEU A 106 -10.33 7.37 5.59
CA LEU A 106 -9.69 8.52 4.94
C LEU A 106 -9.07 9.47 5.96
N LEU A 107 -7.79 9.83 5.79
CA LEU A 107 -7.12 10.83 6.62
C LEU A 107 -7.13 12.18 5.92
N LYS A 108 -7.71 13.22 6.56
CA LYS A 108 -7.76 14.58 6.01
C LYS A 108 -7.07 15.59 6.91
N ASP A 109 -6.37 16.53 6.29
CA ASP A 109 -5.79 17.66 7.01
C ASP A 109 -6.87 18.53 7.66
N LEU A 110 -6.53 19.12 8.81
CA LEU A 110 -7.44 19.98 9.54
C LEU A 110 -7.72 21.28 8.77
N LYS A 111 -8.95 21.43 8.29
CA LYS A 111 -9.39 22.68 7.67
C LYS A 111 -9.45 23.82 8.69
N ASP A 112 -8.58 24.81 8.50
CA ASP A 112 -8.37 25.96 9.38
C ASP A 112 -7.97 25.57 10.82
N GLY A 113 -7.29 24.43 11.00
CA GLY A 113 -6.87 23.96 12.33
C GLY A 113 -8.04 23.51 13.23
N LYS A 114 -9.20 23.20 12.63
CA LYS A 114 -10.45 22.93 13.36
C LYS A 114 -11.03 21.58 13.02
N VAL A 115 -11.75 21.02 13.99
CA VAL A 115 -12.53 19.78 13.84
C VAL A 115 -14.01 20.04 14.01
N ILE A 116 -14.83 19.19 13.39
CA ILE A 116 -16.27 19.14 13.68
C ILE A 116 -16.49 18.08 14.76
N VAL A 117 -17.12 18.49 15.86
CA VAL A 117 -17.64 17.56 16.86
C VAL A 117 -19.10 17.31 16.52
N TYR A 118 -19.48 16.03 16.45
CA TYR A 118 -20.85 15.58 16.23
C TYR A 118 -21.49 15.15 17.55
N SER A 119 -22.77 15.47 17.73
CA SER A 119 -23.45 15.21 19.00
C SER A 119 -23.60 13.71 19.18
N ARG A 120 -23.07 13.18 20.29
CA ARG A 120 -23.14 11.76 20.68
C ARG A 120 -22.61 10.80 19.63
N GLN A 121 -21.74 11.28 18.75
CA GLN A 121 -21.01 10.44 17.81
C GLN A 121 -19.53 10.55 18.13
N TRP A 122 -18.84 9.42 18.11
CA TRP A 122 -17.39 9.40 18.19
C TRP A 122 -16.78 9.74 16.83
N ARG A 123 -15.68 10.48 16.88
CA ARG A 123 -14.78 10.76 15.76
C ARG A 123 -13.35 10.60 16.26
N SER A 124 -12.37 10.50 15.37
CA SER A 124 -10.97 10.46 15.80
C SER A 124 -10.09 11.42 15.01
N LEU A 125 -9.04 11.85 15.69
CA LEU A 125 -7.87 12.48 15.11
C LEU A 125 -6.80 11.42 14.98
N TRP A 126 -6.20 11.31 13.81
CA TRP A 126 -4.96 10.59 13.58
C TRP A 126 -3.79 11.54 13.85
N VAL A 127 -2.81 11.08 14.61
CA VAL A 127 -1.66 11.87 15.03
C VAL A 127 -0.39 11.14 14.64
N ASP A 128 0.37 11.73 13.73
CA ASP A 128 1.70 11.27 13.35
C ASP A 128 2.76 12.08 14.06
N VAL A 129 3.87 11.42 14.39
CA VAL A 129 5.07 12.05 14.91
C VAL A 129 6.25 11.57 14.08
N ASP A 130 6.82 12.46 13.28
CA ASP A 130 7.99 12.15 12.47
C ASP A 130 9.25 12.23 13.34
N ILE A 131 9.84 11.07 13.64
CA ILE A 131 10.99 10.96 14.54
C ILE A 131 12.28 11.15 13.75
N THR A 132 12.81 12.38 13.73
CA THR A 132 14.07 12.69 13.04
C THR A 132 15.27 12.52 13.97
N ASN A 133 16.46 12.35 13.39
CA ASN A 133 17.72 12.28 14.14
C ASN A 133 18.13 13.59 14.84
N GLU A 134 17.41 14.68 14.58
CA GLU A 134 17.57 15.97 15.28
C GLU A 134 16.88 15.96 16.65
N ILE A 135 15.89 15.07 16.85
CA ILE A 135 15.17 14.93 18.11
C ILE A 135 16.01 14.11 19.08
N PRO A 136 16.41 14.66 20.25
CA PRO A 136 17.16 13.91 21.25
C PRO A 136 16.41 12.67 21.74
N ALA A 137 17.16 11.62 22.07
CA ALA A 137 16.58 10.45 22.73
C ALA A 137 15.98 10.86 24.09
N GLY A 138 14.75 10.44 24.35
CA GLY A 138 14.03 10.93 25.52
C GLY A 138 12.56 10.54 25.54
N GLU A 139 11.85 11.04 26.53
CA GLU A 139 10.41 10.85 26.67
C GLU A 139 9.70 12.19 26.51
N TYR A 140 8.71 12.23 25.62
CA TYR A 140 7.99 13.43 25.25
C TYR A 140 6.50 13.24 25.50
N GLY A 141 5.87 14.27 26.07
CA GLY A 141 4.41 14.33 26.22
C GLY A 141 3.79 15.08 25.05
N ILE A 142 2.73 14.51 24.47
CA ILE A 142 1.88 15.17 23.48
C ILE A 142 0.50 15.32 24.09
N GLU A 143 0.04 16.54 24.28
CA GLU A 143 -1.33 16.84 24.69
C GLU A 143 -2.09 17.42 23.49
N LEU A 144 -3.15 16.73 23.06
CA LEU A 144 -4.13 17.28 22.13
C LEU A 144 -5.27 17.93 22.90
N GLN A 145 -5.59 19.17 22.55
CA GLN A 145 -6.61 19.98 23.19
C GLN A 145 -7.67 20.39 22.17
N LEU A 146 -8.94 20.28 22.56
CA LEU A 146 -10.03 20.96 21.85
C LEU A 146 -10.35 22.27 22.56
N ILE A 147 -10.41 23.35 21.78
CA ILE A 147 -10.59 24.71 22.30
C ILE A 147 -11.88 25.30 21.73
N LYS A 148 -12.68 25.89 22.62
CA LYS A 148 -13.90 26.65 22.29
C LYS A 148 -13.77 28.05 22.83
N GLU A 149 -13.90 29.06 21.96
CA GLU A 149 -13.89 30.48 22.37
C GLU A 149 -12.66 30.87 23.21
N GLY A 150 -11.51 30.24 22.95
CA GLY A 150 -10.25 30.46 23.67
C GLY A 150 -10.02 29.56 24.89
N GLU A 151 -11.04 28.84 25.35
CA GLU A 151 -10.97 27.95 26.52
C GLU A 151 -10.77 26.49 26.12
N VAL A 152 -9.89 25.77 26.83
CA VAL A 152 -9.71 24.32 26.63
C VAL A 152 -10.91 23.59 27.22
N VAL A 153 -11.70 22.93 26.37
CA VAL A 153 -12.93 22.23 26.79
C VAL A 153 -12.71 20.74 27.07
N CYS A 154 -11.68 20.15 26.47
CA CYS A 154 -11.18 18.81 26.81
C CYS A 154 -9.77 18.62 26.23
N SER A 155 -9.05 17.63 26.77
CA SER A 155 -7.74 17.23 26.26
C SER A 155 -7.47 15.75 26.48
N ALA A 156 -6.54 15.20 25.70
CA ALA A 156 -5.99 13.86 25.87
C ALA A 156 -4.46 13.90 25.76
N LYS A 157 -3.79 13.02 26.50
CA LYS A 157 -2.33 12.96 26.57
C LYS A 157 -1.83 11.61 26.08
N GLN A 158 -0.78 11.63 25.28
CA GLN A 158 -0.02 10.46 24.87
C GLN A 158 1.46 10.72 25.14
N LYS A 159 2.19 9.68 25.52
CA LYS A 159 3.64 9.74 25.72
C LYS A 159 4.33 9.06 24.54
N VAL A 160 5.40 9.65 24.04
CA VAL A 160 6.25 9.08 22.99
C VAL A 160 7.67 8.93 23.54
N THR A 161 8.27 7.77 23.36
CA THR A 161 9.70 7.56 23.67
C THR A 161 10.52 7.58 22.39
N VAL A 162 11.43 8.53 22.27
CA VAL A 162 12.38 8.61 21.16
C VAL A 162 13.63 7.81 21.50
N ILE A 163 13.97 6.86 20.64
CA ILE A 163 15.15 6.00 20.77
C ILE A 163 16.23 6.55 19.83
N GLY A 164 17.37 6.92 20.40
CA GLY A 164 18.48 7.52 19.65
C GLY A 164 19.28 6.53 18.82
N THR A 165 18.60 5.83 17.91
CA THR A 165 19.11 4.82 16.98
C THR A 165 18.35 4.96 15.67
N GLU A 166 19.06 4.89 14.54
CA GLU A 166 18.46 4.93 13.21
C GLU A 166 17.73 3.62 12.90
N LEU A 167 16.51 3.72 12.41
CA LEU A 167 15.80 2.59 11.83
C LEU A 167 16.45 2.26 10.47
N PRO A 168 16.86 1.01 10.21
CA PRO A 168 17.49 0.67 8.95
C PRO A 168 16.47 0.81 7.82
N LYS A 169 16.97 1.10 6.63
CA LYS A 169 16.19 1.09 5.39
C LYS A 169 15.48 -0.24 5.18
N LEU A 170 14.30 -0.22 4.53
CA LEU A 170 13.64 -1.44 4.10
C LEU A 170 14.53 -2.18 3.09
N ASP A 171 14.84 -3.43 3.38
CA ASP A 171 15.74 -4.30 2.60
C ASP A 171 14.97 -5.37 1.81
N ILE A 172 13.64 -5.25 1.73
CA ILE A 172 12.79 -6.04 0.85
C ILE A 172 12.23 -5.15 -0.26
N MET A 173 11.83 -5.74 -1.38
CA MET A 173 11.14 -5.03 -2.45
C MET A 173 9.66 -4.86 -2.09
N HIS A 174 9.14 -3.65 -2.21
CA HIS A 174 7.76 -3.35 -1.85
C HIS A 174 7.11 -2.58 -2.99
N THR A 175 6.15 -3.24 -3.63
CA THR A 175 5.32 -2.64 -4.67
C THR A 175 3.84 -2.67 -4.30
N GLU A 176 3.24 -1.49 -4.43
CA GLU A 176 1.82 -1.24 -4.52
C GLU A 176 1.57 -0.70 -5.94
N TRP A 177 0.83 -1.41 -6.78
CA TRP A 177 0.71 -1.00 -8.18
C TRP A 177 0.00 0.35 -8.33
N MET A 178 0.75 1.32 -8.86
CA MET A 178 0.29 2.66 -9.15
C MET A 178 -0.19 2.77 -10.60
N HIS A 179 -1.45 3.18 -10.76
CA HIS A 179 -2.17 3.31 -12.02
C HIS A 179 -2.13 4.75 -12.50
N ALA A 180 -1.18 5.06 -13.40
CA ALA A 180 -0.98 6.40 -13.93
C ALA A 180 -2.18 6.90 -14.76
N ASP A 181 -2.84 6.00 -15.49
CA ASP A 181 -4.07 6.31 -16.23
C ASP A 181 -5.20 6.78 -15.30
N CYS A 182 -5.39 6.13 -14.15
CA CYS A 182 -6.39 6.54 -13.16
C CYS A 182 -6.19 7.98 -12.65
N LEU A 183 -4.94 8.46 -12.55
CA LEU A 183 -4.67 9.86 -12.18
C LEU A 183 -5.07 10.82 -13.31
N ALA A 184 -4.68 10.52 -14.55
CA ALA A 184 -5.07 11.32 -15.71
C ALA A 184 -6.60 11.41 -15.83
N ASP A 185 -7.29 10.28 -15.66
CA ASP A 185 -8.74 10.18 -15.77
C ASP A 185 -9.46 10.96 -14.66
N TYR A 186 -9.06 10.78 -13.40
CA TYR A 186 -9.70 11.44 -12.26
C TYR A 186 -9.49 12.97 -12.27
N TYR A 187 -8.26 13.42 -12.52
CA TYR A 187 -7.94 14.85 -12.54
C TYR A 187 -8.26 15.52 -13.89
N HIS A 188 -8.76 14.75 -14.86
CA HIS A 188 -9.15 15.22 -16.20
C HIS A 188 -8.01 15.95 -16.94
N VAL A 189 -6.80 15.38 -16.89
CA VAL A 189 -5.61 15.90 -17.59
C VAL A 189 -5.16 14.96 -18.69
N GLU A 190 -4.46 15.49 -19.70
CA GLU A 190 -3.92 14.65 -20.77
C GLU A 190 -2.78 13.76 -20.25
N VAL A 191 -2.79 12.50 -20.65
CA VAL A 191 -1.76 11.53 -20.27
C VAL A 191 -0.37 12.04 -20.70
N PHE A 192 0.48 12.23 -19.70
CA PHE A 192 1.86 12.71 -19.81
C PHE A 192 1.99 14.18 -20.24
N SER A 193 0.96 15.00 -20.04
CA SER A 193 1.13 16.46 -19.96
C SER A 193 2.01 16.84 -18.77
N GLU A 194 2.49 18.09 -18.74
CA GLU A 194 3.28 18.58 -17.59
C GLU A 194 2.48 18.53 -16.28
N GLU A 195 1.17 18.77 -16.33
CA GLU A 195 0.26 18.59 -15.20
C GLU A 195 0.23 17.13 -14.76
N HIS A 196 0.12 16.17 -15.68
CA HIS A 196 0.14 14.75 -15.32
C HIS A 196 1.48 14.33 -14.68
N TRP A 197 2.62 14.80 -15.21
CA TRP A 197 3.93 14.54 -14.60
C TRP A 197 4.05 15.10 -13.18
N LYS A 198 3.45 16.27 -12.91
CA LYS A 198 3.39 16.84 -11.57
C LYS A 198 2.54 15.98 -10.63
N LEU A 199 1.40 15.46 -11.10
CA LEU A 199 0.58 14.52 -10.32
C LEU A 199 1.36 13.26 -9.97
N LEU A 200 2.04 12.66 -10.96
CA LEU A 200 2.90 11.49 -10.74
C LEU A 200 3.99 11.76 -9.69
N GLU A 201 4.66 12.91 -9.77
CA GLU A 201 5.68 13.29 -8.79
C GLU A 201 5.13 13.33 -7.36
N ASN A 202 3.99 13.99 -7.14
CA ASN A 202 3.36 14.06 -5.81
C ASN A 202 3.03 12.66 -5.27
N TYR A 203 2.48 11.80 -6.12
CA TYR A 203 2.11 10.43 -5.71
C TYR A 203 3.34 9.57 -5.45
N PHE A 204 4.43 9.73 -6.20
CA PHE A 204 5.68 8.98 -5.97
C PHE A 204 6.37 9.41 -4.67
N GLN A 205 6.26 10.68 -4.30
CA GLN A 205 6.81 11.17 -3.02
C GLN A 205 6.09 10.54 -1.83
N GLU A 206 4.76 10.49 -1.84
CA GLU A 206 4.01 9.82 -0.77
C GLU A 206 4.23 8.30 -0.79
N TYR A 207 4.34 7.70 -1.98
CA TYR A 207 4.64 6.28 -2.17
C TYR A 207 5.95 5.87 -1.49
N VAL A 208 7.04 6.60 -1.76
CA VAL A 208 8.36 6.33 -1.16
C VAL A 208 8.37 6.67 0.33
N LYS A 209 7.67 7.73 0.75
CA LYS A 209 7.53 8.08 2.16
C LYS A 209 6.92 6.95 3.00
N ARG A 210 6.09 6.10 2.40
CA ARG A 210 5.50 4.90 3.04
C ARG A 210 6.17 3.60 2.60
N ASP A 211 7.49 3.64 2.48
CA ASP A 211 8.37 2.48 2.30
C ASP A 211 8.10 1.62 1.05
N CYS A 212 7.37 2.15 0.06
CA CYS A 212 7.25 1.50 -1.25
C CYS A 212 8.46 1.90 -2.12
N ASN A 213 9.20 0.91 -2.63
CA ASN A 213 10.51 1.15 -3.26
C ASN A 213 10.65 0.54 -4.67
N MET A 214 9.58 -0.09 -5.17
CA MET A 214 9.50 -0.70 -6.50
C MET A 214 8.32 -0.13 -7.28
N MET A 215 8.54 0.25 -8.54
CA MET A 215 7.53 0.97 -9.33
C MET A 215 7.08 0.23 -10.60
N LEU A 216 5.76 0.01 -10.71
CA LEU A 216 5.10 -0.44 -11.94
C LEU A 216 5.27 0.57 -13.05
N THR A 217 5.98 0.15 -14.10
CA THR A 217 6.35 1.00 -15.22
C THR A 217 5.51 0.64 -16.45
N PRO A 218 4.53 1.48 -16.84
CA PRO A 218 3.59 1.21 -17.94
C PRO A 218 4.28 1.38 -19.30
N LEU A 219 4.99 0.35 -19.76
CA LEU A 219 5.64 0.34 -21.08
C LEU A 219 4.61 0.60 -22.18
N PHE A 220 3.47 -0.10 -22.11
CA PHE A 220 2.31 0.02 -22.97
C PHE A 220 1.03 0.21 -22.13
N THR A 221 -0.12 0.36 -22.80
CA THR A 221 -1.39 0.51 -22.07
C THR A 221 -1.66 -0.72 -21.22
N SER A 222 -1.88 -0.51 -19.92
CA SER A 222 -2.03 -1.59 -18.94
C SER A 222 -3.11 -2.59 -19.35
N PRO A 223 -2.81 -3.90 -19.37
CA PRO A 223 -3.81 -4.94 -19.60
C PRO A 223 -4.51 -5.39 -18.31
N LEU A 224 -4.20 -4.77 -17.17
CA LEU A 224 -4.69 -5.17 -15.86
C LEU A 224 -6.16 -4.79 -15.66
N ASP A 225 -6.91 -5.74 -15.13
CA ASP A 225 -8.34 -5.69 -14.82
C ASP A 225 -9.13 -4.94 -15.90
N THR A 226 -9.03 -5.44 -17.13
CA THR A 226 -9.66 -4.85 -18.32
C THR A 226 -10.54 -5.89 -19.01
N ALA A 227 -11.82 -5.57 -19.25
CA ALA A 227 -12.73 -6.50 -19.90
C ALA A 227 -12.27 -6.82 -21.33
N ILE A 228 -12.46 -8.07 -21.75
CA ILE A 228 -12.16 -8.48 -23.13
C ILE A 228 -12.97 -7.63 -24.11
N GLY A 229 -12.26 -6.97 -25.03
CA GLY A 229 -12.84 -6.08 -26.03
C GLY A 229 -13.00 -4.62 -25.59
N LEU A 230 -12.80 -4.31 -24.31
CA LEU A 230 -12.71 -2.94 -23.79
C LEU A 230 -11.25 -2.49 -23.68
N GLU A 231 -11.05 -1.20 -23.41
CA GLU A 231 -9.74 -0.59 -23.29
C GLU A 231 -9.74 0.42 -22.14
N ARG A 232 -8.63 0.45 -21.40
CA ARG A 232 -8.31 1.56 -20.50
C ARG A 232 -7.79 2.76 -21.29
N THR A 233 -7.77 3.92 -20.61
CA THR A 233 -7.10 5.12 -21.09
C THR A 233 -5.67 4.79 -21.50
N THR A 234 -5.29 5.20 -22.71
CA THR A 234 -3.98 4.88 -23.29
C THR A 234 -2.87 5.56 -22.48
N CYS A 235 -2.17 4.78 -21.65
CA CYS A 235 -0.99 5.22 -20.91
C CYS A 235 0.20 4.34 -21.30
N GLN A 236 1.05 4.85 -22.21
CA GLN A 236 2.14 4.10 -22.84
C GLN A 236 3.41 4.97 -22.85
N LEU A 237 4.44 4.53 -22.13
CA LEU A 237 5.74 5.22 -22.05
C LEU A 237 6.62 5.02 -23.29
N ILE A 238 6.37 3.99 -24.08
CA ILE A 238 7.12 3.73 -25.31
C ILE A 238 6.41 4.38 -26.49
N ASP A 239 7.02 5.37 -27.13
CA ASP A 239 6.50 5.85 -28.41
C ASP A 239 6.80 4.80 -29.49
N VAL A 240 5.78 4.43 -30.27
CA VAL A 240 5.92 3.45 -31.37
C VAL A 240 5.57 4.13 -32.68
N GLU A 241 6.43 3.99 -33.68
CA GLU A 241 6.20 4.44 -35.04
C GLU A 241 6.45 3.29 -36.02
N VAL A 242 5.59 3.14 -37.03
CA VAL A 242 5.77 2.16 -38.10
C VAL A 242 6.26 2.88 -39.35
N LYS A 243 7.51 2.61 -39.75
CA LYS A 243 8.16 3.16 -40.96
C LYS A 243 8.59 2.04 -41.88
N ASP A 244 8.12 2.06 -43.13
CA ASP A 244 8.48 1.08 -44.16
C ASP A 244 8.30 -0.39 -43.73
N GLY A 245 7.34 -0.65 -42.84
CA GLY A 245 7.06 -1.99 -42.29
C GLY A 245 7.89 -2.37 -41.05
N GLU A 246 8.77 -1.49 -40.58
CA GLU A 246 9.59 -1.68 -39.38
C GLU A 246 9.11 -0.82 -38.21
N TYR A 247 9.38 -1.27 -36.99
CA TYR A 247 9.05 -0.55 -35.75
C TYR A 247 10.21 0.33 -35.30
N VAL A 248 9.93 1.60 -35.04
CA VAL A 248 10.85 2.56 -34.42
C VAL A 248 10.32 2.91 -33.03
N PHE A 249 11.17 2.78 -32.00
CA PHE A 249 10.82 2.99 -30.60
C PHE A 249 11.43 4.28 -30.04
N GLY A 250 10.59 5.11 -29.42
CA GLY A 250 10.99 6.29 -28.65
C GLY A 250 10.98 5.99 -27.15
N PHE A 251 12.08 6.30 -26.48
CA PHE A 251 12.31 5.96 -25.08
C PHE A 251 12.32 7.18 -24.13
N GLU A 252 12.05 8.39 -24.64
CA GLU A 252 12.18 9.64 -23.87
C GLU A 252 11.24 9.70 -22.67
N LYS A 253 9.97 9.29 -22.83
CA LYS A 253 9.01 9.26 -21.71
C LYS A 253 9.41 8.22 -20.67
N LEU A 254 9.84 7.03 -21.10
CA LEU A 254 10.36 6.01 -20.19
C LEU A 254 11.59 6.53 -19.42
N LYS A 255 12.52 7.22 -20.08
CA LYS A 255 13.68 7.81 -19.41
C LYS A 255 13.26 8.88 -18.40
N ARG A 256 12.30 9.73 -18.75
CA ARG A 256 11.72 10.73 -17.83
C ARG A 256 11.06 10.07 -16.61
N TRP A 257 10.30 9.00 -16.83
CA TRP A 257 9.69 8.19 -15.77
C TRP A 257 10.74 7.64 -14.79
N ILE A 258 11.76 6.96 -15.31
CA ILE A 258 12.85 6.38 -14.50
C ILE A 258 13.58 7.46 -13.72
N ASN A 259 13.90 8.59 -14.35
CA ASN A 259 14.57 9.70 -13.69
C ASN A 259 13.72 10.29 -12.56
N LEU A 260 12.40 10.41 -12.76
CA LEU A 260 11.47 10.86 -11.74
C LEU A 260 11.39 9.86 -10.57
N CYS A 261 11.26 8.57 -10.87
CA CYS A 261 11.30 7.50 -9.87
C CYS A 261 12.57 7.58 -9.01
N LYS A 262 13.75 7.64 -9.64
CA LYS A 262 15.05 7.78 -8.94
C LYS A 262 15.11 9.07 -8.11
N LYS A 263 14.60 10.19 -8.64
CA LYS A 263 14.54 11.48 -7.92
C LYS A 263 13.69 11.36 -6.63
N CYS A 264 12.59 10.63 -6.68
CA CYS A 264 11.71 10.42 -5.52
C CYS A 264 12.22 9.35 -4.55
N GLY A 265 13.18 8.51 -4.94
CA GLY A 265 13.78 7.49 -4.08
C GLY A 265 13.37 6.04 -4.38
N ILE A 266 12.70 5.79 -5.51
CA ILE A 266 12.44 4.44 -6.00
C ILE A 266 13.76 3.77 -6.42
N GLU A 267 13.89 2.48 -6.11
CA GLU A 267 15.11 1.71 -6.35
C GLU A 267 14.93 0.58 -7.36
N TYR A 268 13.74 -0.01 -7.39
CA TYR A 268 13.43 -1.15 -8.24
C TYR A 268 12.34 -0.80 -9.25
N PHE A 269 12.35 -1.51 -10.37
CA PHE A 269 11.40 -1.28 -11.46
C PHE A 269 10.78 -2.60 -11.87
N GLU A 270 9.45 -2.64 -11.96
CA GLU A 270 8.74 -3.73 -12.63
C GLU A 270 8.19 -3.21 -13.96
N MET A 271 8.60 -3.86 -15.05
CA MET A 271 8.08 -3.57 -16.38
C MET A 271 6.71 -4.20 -16.51
N SER A 272 5.71 -3.40 -16.86
CA SER A 272 4.31 -3.83 -17.01
C SER A 272 4.18 -5.08 -17.86
N HIS A 273 3.19 -5.92 -17.52
CA HIS A 273 2.85 -7.18 -18.18
C HIS A 273 2.99 -7.14 -19.70
N LEU A 274 3.81 -8.06 -20.23
CA LEU A 274 4.03 -8.21 -21.66
C LEU A 274 2.81 -8.79 -22.38
N PHE A 275 1.92 -9.48 -21.67
CA PHE A 275 0.72 -10.10 -22.23
C PHE A 275 -0.53 -9.77 -21.41
N SER A 276 -1.70 -10.07 -21.97
CA SER A 276 -2.98 -9.87 -21.30
C SER A 276 -3.05 -10.60 -19.95
N GLN A 277 -3.76 -10.02 -18.97
CA GLN A 277 -4.10 -10.69 -17.71
C GLN A 277 -4.90 -12.00 -17.97
N TRP A 278 -4.84 -12.93 -17.01
CA TRP A 278 -5.53 -14.23 -17.02
C TRP A 278 -5.10 -15.14 -18.17
N GLY A 279 -3.81 -15.45 -18.19
CA GLY A 279 -3.27 -16.57 -18.98
C GLY A 279 -2.56 -16.22 -20.27
N ALA A 280 -2.10 -14.97 -20.43
CA ALA A 280 -1.24 -14.54 -21.53
C ALA A 280 -1.77 -14.90 -22.93
N LYS A 281 -3.09 -14.75 -23.16
CA LYS A 281 -3.73 -15.17 -24.42
C LYS A 281 -3.58 -14.14 -25.54
N TYR A 282 -3.48 -12.86 -25.19
CA TYR A 282 -3.49 -11.76 -26.15
C TYR A 282 -2.38 -10.74 -25.86
N ALA A 283 -2.07 -9.92 -26.86
CA ALA A 283 -1.22 -8.76 -26.69
C ALA A 283 -1.92 -7.66 -25.86
N PRO A 284 -1.19 -6.87 -25.05
CA PRO A 284 -1.71 -5.63 -24.49
C PRO A 284 -2.02 -4.63 -25.63
N LYS A 285 -2.78 -3.58 -25.29
CA LYS A 285 -3.06 -2.51 -26.24
C LYS A 285 -1.77 -1.71 -26.52
N VAL A 286 -1.38 -1.67 -27.79
CA VAL A 286 -0.26 -0.85 -28.29
C VAL A 286 -0.77 0.12 -29.33
N VAL A 287 -0.52 1.41 -29.11
CA VAL A 287 -0.84 2.47 -30.08
C VAL A 287 0.45 2.95 -30.75
N ALA A 288 0.44 3.02 -32.07
CA ALA A 288 1.58 3.47 -32.87
C ALA A 288 1.19 4.62 -33.80
N THR A 289 2.18 5.39 -34.24
CA THR A 289 2.04 6.30 -35.36
C THR A 289 2.30 5.53 -36.66
N VAL A 290 1.28 5.39 -37.51
CA VAL A 290 1.34 4.75 -38.83
C VAL A 290 1.00 5.81 -39.88
N ASN A 291 1.92 6.11 -40.79
CA ASN A 291 1.73 7.14 -41.83
C ASN A 291 1.24 8.50 -41.26
N GLY A 292 1.79 8.91 -40.11
CA GLY A 292 1.45 10.16 -39.44
C GLY A 292 0.13 10.14 -38.65
N LYS A 293 -0.57 9.00 -38.54
CA LYS A 293 -1.81 8.85 -37.77
C LYS A 293 -1.62 7.90 -36.60
N LYS A 294 -2.29 8.16 -35.48
CA LYS A 294 -2.32 7.23 -34.34
C LYS A 294 -3.29 6.08 -34.65
N GLU A 295 -2.78 4.86 -34.58
CA GLU A 295 -3.53 3.63 -34.82
C GLU A 295 -3.25 2.62 -33.71
N LYS A 296 -4.28 1.87 -33.31
CA LYS A 296 -4.14 0.71 -32.44
C LYS A 296 -3.65 -0.47 -33.28
N ILE A 297 -2.39 -0.86 -33.08
CA ILE A 297 -1.77 -1.95 -33.85
C ILE A 297 -1.87 -3.30 -33.15
N PHE A 298 -2.05 -3.32 -31.82
CA PHE A 298 -2.24 -4.54 -31.03
C PHE A 298 -3.30 -4.35 -29.93
N GLY A 299 -3.87 -5.46 -29.47
CA GLY A 299 -4.80 -5.53 -28.34
C GLY A 299 -5.53 -6.88 -28.30
N TRP A 300 -6.76 -6.93 -27.78
CA TRP A 300 -7.57 -8.17 -27.67
C TRP A 300 -7.78 -8.97 -28.96
N HIS A 301 -7.63 -8.33 -30.12
CA HIS A 301 -7.76 -8.98 -31.43
C HIS A 301 -6.45 -9.65 -31.89
N THR A 302 -5.37 -9.50 -31.13
CA THR A 302 -4.03 -10.01 -31.44
C THR A 302 -3.67 -11.12 -30.46
N PRO A 303 -3.50 -12.38 -30.92
CA PRO A 303 -2.97 -13.46 -30.10
C PRO A 303 -1.59 -13.12 -29.52
N ALA A 304 -1.29 -13.65 -28.34
CA ALA A 304 0.00 -13.45 -27.69
C ALA A 304 1.18 -13.96 -28.54
N VAL A 305 0.99 -15.10 -29.23
CA VAL A 305 2.00 -15.70 -30.10
C VAL A 305 1.65 -15.44 -31.57
N GLY A 306 2.61 -14.91 -32.34
CA GLY A 306 2.45 -14.62 -33.77
C GLY A 306 3.04 -13.26 -34.15
N GLU A 307 2.22 -12.38 -34.75
CA GLU A 307 2.64 -11.02 -35.13
C GLU A 307 3.17 -10.22 -33.94
N TYR A 308 2.58 -10.40 -32.75
CA TYR A 308 3.05 -9.75 -31.53
C TYR A 308 4.44 -10.24 -31.08
N THR A 309 4.76 -11.52 -31.30
CA THR A 309 6.10 -12.06 -31.03
C THR A 309 7.15 -11.31 -31.85
N LYS A 310 6.90 -11.04 -33.14
CA LYS A 310 7.81 -10.25 -34.00
C LYS A 310 7.99 -8.81 -33.51
N PHE A 311 6.93 -8.22 -32.97
CA PHE A 311 7.01 -6.91 -32.34
C PHE A 311 7.93 -6.95 -31.11
N LEU A 312 7.77 -7.94 -30.24
CA LEU A 312 8.63 -8.13 -29.08
C LEU A 312 10.09 -8.43 -29.45
N GLU A 313 10.33 -9.22 -30.51
CA GLU A 313 11.67 -9.47 -31.09
C GLU A 313 12.38 -8.19 -31.52
N SER A 314 11.64 -7.20 -32.01
CA SER A 314 12.19 -5.89 -32.33
C SER A 314 12.35 -4.99 -31.09
N PHE A 315 11.40 -5.06 -30.16
CA PHE A 315 11.30 -4.14 -29.02
C PHE A 315 12.23 -4.51 -27.86
N LEU A 316 12.18 -5.74 -27.34
CA LEU A 316 12.82 -6.13 -26.09
C LEU A 316 14.35 -6.03 -26.13
N PRO A 317 15.05 -6.40 -27.22
CA PRO A 317 16.50 -6.19 -27.29
C PRO A 317 16.89 -4.71 -27.18
N GLN A 318 16.09 -3.80 -27.76
CA GLN A 318 16.35 -2.35 -27.68
C GLN A 318 16.04 -1.81 -26.28
N LEU A 319 14.91 -2.23 -25.67
CA LEU A 319 14.57 -1.86 -24.31
C LEU A 319 15.66 -2.32 -23.33
N THR A 320 16.05 -3.59 -23.37
CA THR A 320 17.06 -4.14 -22.44
C THR A 320 18.43 -3.50 -22.63
N ALA A 321 18.81 -3.12 -23.85
CA ALA A 321 20.00 -2.30 -24.10
C ALA A 321 19.90 -0.93 -23.41
N LYS A 322 18.74 -0.26 -23.48
CA LYS A 322 18.49 1.02 -22.79
C LYS A 322 18.52 0.88 -21.27
N LEU A 323 17.92 -0.16 -20.72
CA LEU A 323 17.94 -0.42 -19.27
C LEU A 323 19.38 -0.64 -18.75
N ARG A 324 20.24 -1.30 -19.53
CA ARG A 324 21.67 -1.44 -19.24
C ARG A 324 22.42 -0.11 -19.38
N GLU A 325 22.17 0.64 -20.45
CA GLU A 325 22.72 2.00 -20.67
C GLU A 325 22.38 2.95 -19.50
N TRP A 326 21.19 2.81 -18.92
CA TRP A 326 20.72 3.64 -17.80
C TRP A 326 21.06 3.07 -16.42
N GLU A 327 21.82 1.97 -16.38
CA GLU A 327 22.31 1.33 -15.16
C GLU A 327 21.16 0.96 -14.19
N ILE A 328 20.07 0.38 -14.74
CA ILE A 328 18.96 -0.16 -13.94
C ILE A 328 18.64 -1.63 -14.24
N ALA A 329 19.45 -2.30 -15.06
CA ALA A 329 19.17 -3.67 -15.47
C ALA A 329 19.07 -4.63 -14.27
N ASP A 330 19.99 -4.51 -13.30
CA ASP A 330 20.07 -5.40 -12.12
C ASP A 330 18.91 -5.20 -11.12
N VAL A 331 18.18 -4.09 -11.24
CA VAL A 331 17.02 -3.74 -10.39
C VAL A 331 15.71 -3.73 -11.18
N THR A 332 15.71 -4.29 -12.39
CA THR A 332 14.52 -4.37 -13.26
C THR A 332 13.98 -5.80 -13.34
N TYR A 333 12.68 -5.92 -13.12
CA TYR A 333 11.91 -7.15 -13.22
C TYR A 333 10.90 -7.05 -14.34
N PHE A 334 10.59 -8.16 -15.00
CA PHE A 334 9.61 -8.22 -16.08
C PHE A 334 8.43 -9.11 -15.70
N HIS A 335 7.23 -8.55 -15.85
CA HIS A 335 6.00 -9.32 -15.80
C HIS A 335 5.70 -10.00 -17.14
N ILE A 336 5.26 -11.26 -17.09
CA ILE A 336 4.75 -11.95 -18.28
C ILE A 336 3.24 -11.73 -18.36
N SER A 337 2.50 -12.15 -17.34
CA SER A 337 1.04 -12.07 -17.27
C SER A 337 0.56 -12.21 -15.83
N ASP A 338 -0.49 -11.47 -15.48
CA ASP A 338 -1.03 -11.45 -14.13
C ASP A 338 -2.09 -12.56 -13.91
N GLU A 339 -2.00 -13.21 -12.74
CA GLU A 339 -2.89 -14.27 -12.21
C GLU A 339 -3.30 -15.36 -13.23
N PRO A 340 -2.36 -16.06 -13.89
CA PRO A 340 -2.71 -17.27 -14.62
C PRO A 340 -3.13 -18.37 -13.64
N ARG A 341 -4.10 -19.21 -14.06
CA ARG A 341 -4.55 -20.41 -13.34
C ARG A 341 -4.07 -21.65 -14.08
N GLU A 342 -4.13 -22.83 -13.48
CA GLU A 342 -3.64 -24.06 -14.11
C GLU A 342 -4.25 -24.34 -15.50
N GLU A 343 -5.51 -23.97 -15.72
CA GLU A 343 -6.15 -24.04 -17.05
C GLU A 343 -5.49 -23.16 -18.12
N HIS A 344 -4.65 -22.21 -17.71
CA HIS A 344 -3.88 -21.30 -18.55
C HIS A 344 -2.43 -21.74 -18.74
N LEU A 345 -2.00 -22.88 -18.19
CA LEU A 345 -0.61 -23.32 -18.23
C LEU A 345 -0.06 -23.37 -19.66
N GLU A 346 -0.83 -23.93 -20.59
CA GLU A 346 -0.39 -24.06 -21.99
C GLU A 346 -0.25 -22.70 -22.71
N SER A 347 -1.20 -21.78 -22.51
CA SER A 347 -1.12 -20.45 -23.15
C SER A 347 -0.03 -19.59 -22.53
N TYR A 348 0.14 -19.64 -21.21
CA TYR A 348 1.23 -18.97 -20.51
C TYR A 348 2.60 -19.51 -20.94
N LYS A 349 2.73 -20.84 -21.01
CA LYS A 349 3.96 -21.51 -21.48
C LYS A 349 4.30 -21.09 -22.91
N ALA A 350 3.32 -21.11 -23.82
CA ALA A 350 3.55 -20.68 -25.20
C ALA A 350 4.00 -19.21 -25.29
N ALA A 351 3.40 -18.32 -24.50
CA ALA A 351 3.81 -16.92 -24.43
C ALA A 351 5.24 -16.78 -23.87
N LYS A 352 5.56 -17.45 -22.76
CA LYS A 352 6.90 -17.47 -22.14
C LYS A 352 7.96 -18.03 -23.09
N GLU A 353 7.70 -19.16 -23.74
CA GLU A 353 8.62 -19.78 -24.71
C GLU A 353 8.82 -18.89 -25.94
N SER A 354 7.80 -18.16 -26.37
CA SER A 354 7.92 -17.19 -27.48
C SER A 354 8.88 -16.04 -27.16
N LEU A 355 9.15 -15.78 -25.87
CA LEU A 355 10.15 -14.79 -25.48
C LEU A 355 11.60 -15.25 -25.74
N GLY A 356 11.83 -16.56 -25.83
CA GLY A 356 13.16 -17.15 -25.97
C GLY A 356 14.17 -16.51 -25.01
N ASN A 357 15.21 -15.91 -25.58
CA ASN A 357 16.32 -15.30 -24.84
C ASN A 357 16.22 -13.76 -24.73
N MET A 358 15.07 -13.17 -25.10
CA MET A 358 14.93 -11.71 -25.18
C MET A 358 15.07 -11.00 -23.82
N LEU A 359 14.88 -11.74 -22.72
CA LEU A 359 15.01 -11.25 -21.35
C LEU A 359 16.23 -11.85 -20.62
N ASP A 360 17.20 -12.41 -21.35
CA ASP A 360 18.42 -12.96 -20.73
C ASP A 360 19.14 -11.88 -19.91
N GLY A 361 19.43 -12.23 -18.64
CA GLY A 361 20.03 -11.33 -17.67
C GLY A 361 19.04 -10.45 -16.90
N PHE A 362 17.73 -10.69 -17.02
CA PHE A 362 16.70 -10.07 -16.21
C PHE A 362 15.88 -11.11 -15.45
N HIS A 363 15.23 -10.67 -14.37
CA HIS A 363 14.31 -11.49 -13.60
C HIS A 363 12.89 -11.41 -14.18
N THR A 364 12.18 -12.53 -14.17
CA THR A 364 10.74 -12.57 -14.48
C THR A 364 9.96 -12.98 -13.26
N PHE A 365 8.89 -12.24 -12.96
CA PHE A 365 8.06 -12.45 -11.78
C PHE A 365 6.60 -12.13 -12.09
N ASP A 366 5.66 -12.85 -11.48
CA ASP A 366 4.22 -12.64 -11.67
C ASP A 366 3.45 -13.08 -10.41
N ALA A 367 2.28 -12.45 -10.17
CA ALA A 367 1.30 -12.93 -9.21
C ALA A 367 0.75 -14.28 -9.66
N LEU A 368 1.10 -15.33 -8.92
CA LEU A 368 0.86 -16.70 -9.33
C LEU A 368 0.81 -17.63 -8.11
N SER A 369 -0.37 -18.21 -7.88
CA SER A 369 -0.61 -18.97 -6.66
C SER A 369 -0.62 -20.50 -6.84
N SER A 370 -0.50 -21.00 -8.08
CA SER A 370 -0.30 -22.44 -8.35
C SER A 370 1.19 -22.80 -8.46
N TYR A 371 1.67 -23.73 -7.64
CA TYR A 371 3.06 -24.18 -7.67
C TYR A 371 3.49 -24.80 -9.02
N GLU A 372 2.55 -25.28 -9.85
CA GLU A 372 2.86 -25.96 -11.12
C GLU A 372 3.65 -25.09 -12.10
N PHE A 373 3.40 -23.79 -12.17
CA PHE A 373 4.14 -22.91 -13.09
C PHE A 373 5.61 -22.79 -12.71
N TYR A 374 5.89 -22.71 -11.40
CA TYR A 374 7.25 -22.70 -10.88
C TYR A 374 7.93 -24.06 -11.08
N ARG A 375 7.21 -25.16 -10.80
CA ARG A 375 7.71 -26.54 -11.03
C ARG A 375 8.12 -26.76 -12.50
N HIS A 376 7.42 -26.16 -13.45
CA HIS A 376 7.74 -26.23 -14.88
C HIS A 376 8.82 -25.24 -15.33
N GLY A 377 9.39 -24.42 -14.44
CA GLY A 377 10.44 -23.45 -14.77
C GLY A 377 9.96 -22.28 -15.64
N LEU A 378 8.65 -21.97 -15.60
CA LEU A 378 8.06 -20.93 -16.45
C LEU A 378 8.28 -19.52 -15.89
N ILE A 379 8.61 -19.41 -14.61
CA ILE A 379 8.81 -18.15 -13.88
C ILE A 379 10.01 -18.27 -12.95
N ASP A 380 10.79 -17.19 -12.81
CA ASP A 380 11.97 -17.15 -11.93
C ASP A 380 11.55 -16.86 -10.48
N LYS A 381 10.75 -15.82 -10.28
CA LYS A 381 10.26 -15.39 -8.96
C LYS A 381 8.73 -15.47 -8.91
N PRO A 382 8.11 -16.57 -8.45
CA PRO A 382 6.67 -16.61 -8.26
C PRO A 382 6.25 -15.70 -7.09
N VAL A 383 5.10 -15.03 -7.23
CA VAL A 383 4.50 -14.20 -6.17
C VAL A 383 3.17 -14.85 -5.75
N PRO A 384 3.18 -15.84 -4.85
CA PRO A 384 1.96 -16.49 -4.39
C PRO A 384 1.13 -15.63 -3.44
N GLY A 385 -0.18 -15.86 -3.42
CA GLY A 385 -1.04 -15.32 -2.38
C GLY A 385 -0.63 -15.83 -1.00
N ASN A 386 -0.71 -14.99 0.03
CA ASN A 386 -0.28 -15.38 1.38
C ASN A 386 -1.06 -16.58 1.98
N ASN A 387 -2.21 -16.93 1.40
CA ASN A 387 -3.01 -18.14 1.72
C ASN A 387 -2.47 -19.43 1.05
N GLU A 388 -1.68 -19.28 -0.02
CA GLU A 388 -1.15 -20.36 -0.88
C GLU A 388 0.38 -20.50 -0.78
N ILE A 389 1.04 -19.63 -0.02
CA ILE A 389 2.50 -19.60 0.17
C ILE A 389 3.09 -20.87 0.81
N GLU A 390 2.28 -21.63 1.57
CA GLU A 390 2.73 -22.83 2.28
C GLU A 390 3.27 -23.92 1.34
N GLU A 391 2.69 -24.08 0.15
CA GLU A 391 3.16 -25.08 -0.82
C GLU A 391 4.55 -24.73 -1.35
N PHE A 392 4.81 -23.44 -1.62
CA PHE A 392 6.11 -22.96 -2.10
C PHE A 392 7.19 -23.13 -1.02
N LEU A 393 6.85 -22.82 0.24
CA LEU A 393 7.71 -23.05 1.40
C LEU A 393 8.06 -24.54 1.56
N ALA A 394 7.06 -25.43 1.47
CA ALA A 394 7.25 -26.87 1.62
C ALA A 394 8.16 -27.47 0.54
N ASN A 395 8.24 -26.83 -0.63
CA ASN A 395 9.13 -27.22 -1.72
C ASN A 395 10.49 -26.48 -1.71
N GLY A 396 10.81 -25.75 -0.63
CA GLY A 396 12.16 -25.23 -0.39
C GLY A 396 12.49 -23.91 -1.08
N LEU A 397 11.50 -23.15 -1.54
CA LEU A 397 11.73 -21.81 -2.08
C LEU A 397 12.14 -20.84 -0.95
N THR A 398 13.30 -20.19 -1.08
CA THR A 398 13.87 -19.31 -0.02
C THR A 398 13.80 -17.81 -0.35
N ASP A 399 13.82 -17.45 -1.63
CA ASP A 399 13.78 -16.07 -2.11
C ASP A 399 12.34 -15.68 -2.49
N MET A 400 11.43 -15.86 -1.55
CA MET A 400 10.01 -15.77 -1.84
C MET A 400 9.50 -14.34 -1.86
N TRP A 401 8.54 -14.13 -2.75
CA TRP A 401 7.62 -13.03 -2.69
C TRP A 401 6.29 -13.49 -2.09
N THR A 402 5.42 -12.55 -1.73
CA THR A 402 4.02 -12.83 -1.46
C THR A 402 3.15 -11.63 -1.77
N TYR A 403 1.87 -11.87 -2.03
CA TYR A 403 0.86 -10.83 -2.14
C TYR A 403 -0.40 -11.16 -1.36
N TYR A 404 -1.27 -10.17 -1.21
CA TYR A 404 -2.68 -10.38 -0.91
C TYR A 404 -3.50 -9.45 -1.83
N CYS A 405 -4.75 -9.82 -2.07
CA CYS A 405 -5.75 -9.05 -2.81
C CYS A 405 -7.15 -9.38 -2.26
N THR A 406 -8.20 -9.15 -3.04
CA THR A 406 -9.57 -9.57 -2.74
C THR A 406 -9.69 -11.04 -2.32
N GLY A 407 -8.87 -11.96 -2.84
CA GLY A 407 -8.94 -13.40 -2.59
C GLY A 407 -8.48 -13.83 -1.19
N GLN A 408 -7.62 -13.05 -0.54
CA GLN A 408 -7.02 -13.36 0.77
C GLN A 408 -7.88 -12.82 1.92
N PHE A 409 -9.15 -13.25 1.95
CA PHE A 409 -10.16 -12.73 2.89
C PHE A 409 -10.37 -13.63 4.13
N TYR A 410 -9.82 -14.85 4.14
CA TYR A 410 -10.07 -15.85 5.19
C TYR A 410 -8.78 -16.31 5.86
N GLU A 411 -8.75 -16.23 7.20
CA GLU A 411 -7.66 -16.57 8.13
C GLU A 411 -6.36 -15.76 8.00
N VAL A 412 -6.00 -15.34 6.80
CA VAL A 412 -4.74 -14.66 6.49
C VAL A 412 -4.78 -13.14 6.72
N SER A 413 -3.60 -12.52 6.75
CA SER A 413 -3.45 -11.06 6.80
C SER A 413 -3.94 -10.40 5.52
N ASN A 414 -4.59 -9.24 5.69
CA ASN A 414 -5.10 -8.38 4.63
C ASN A 414 -5.55 -7.06 5.29
N ARG A 415 -6.04 -6.10 4.51
CA ARG A 415 -6.30 -4.73 4.96
C ARG A 415 -7.63 -4.16 4.52
N PHE A 416 -8.69 -4.93 4.32
CA PHE A 416 -10.00 -4.35 3.98
C PHE A 416 -10.48 -3.39 5.08
N MET A 417 -11.31 -2.41 4.71
CA MET A 417 -11.85 -1.44 5.67
C MET A 417 -12.64 -2.10 6.82
N SER A 418 -13.24 -3.26 6.56
CA SER A 418 -13.99 -4.09 7.52
C SER A 418 -13.15 -4.92 8.49
N MET A 419 -11.86 -5.08 8.20
CA MET A 419 -10.95 -5.87 9.02
C MET A 419 -10.31 -5.05 10.15
N PRO A 420 -9.97 -5.65 11.30
CA PRO A 420 -9.15 -5.00 12.33
C PRO A 420 -7.78 -4.61 11.79
N SER A 421 -7.24 -3.47 12.24
CA SER A 421 -5.93 -2.99 11.78
C SER A 421 -4.78 -3.93 12.16
N ALA A 422 -4.88 -4.66 13.28
CA ALA A 422 -3.89 -5.69 13.63
C ALA A 422 -3.74 -6.80 12.56
N ARG A 423 -4.81 -7.07 11.78
CA ARG A 423 -4.77 -8.03 10.67
C ARG A 423 -3.89 -7.56 9.50
N ASN A 424 -3.73 -6.25 9.34
CA ASN A 424 -2.81 -5.63 8.40
C ASN A 424 -1.38 -5.61 8.99
N ARG A 425 -1.22 -5.07 10.21
CA ARG A 425 0.11 -4.86 10.82
C ARG A 425 0.89 -6.15 11.10
N ILE A 426 0.21 -7.26 11.44
CA ILE A 426 0.87 -8.57 11.67
C ILE A 426 1.66 -9.07 10.45
N TYR A 427 1.35 -8.56 9.25
CA TYR A 427 2.05 -8.92 8.03
C TYR A 427 3.56 -8.70 8.14
N GLY A 428 4.02 -7.59 8.73
CA GLY A 428 5.46 -7.32 8.91
C GLY A 428 6.20 -8.42 9.68
N VAL A 429 5.58 -8.96 10.72
CA VAL A 429 6.12 -10.08 11.52
C VAL A 429 6.15 -11.38 10.70
N GLN A 430 5.11 -11.62 9.90
CA GLN A 430 5.05 -12.77 8.99
C GLN A 430 6.16 -12.70 7.93
N LEU A 431 6.37 -11.52 7.32
CA LEU A 431 7.44 -11.29 6.34
C LEU A 431 8.82 -11.56 6.96
N TYR A 432 9.05 -11.08 8.18
CA TYR A 432 10.28 -11.34 8.93
C TYR A 432 10.51 -12.85 9.15
N LYS A 433 9.50 -13.56 9.67
CA LYS A 433 9.60 -14.99 10.01
C LYS A 433 9.95 -15.84 8.79
N TYR A 434 9.31 -15.57 7.65
CA TYR A 434 9.47 -16.37 6.44
C TYR A 434 10.55 -15.84 5.48
N LYS A 435 11.31 -14.81 5.89
CA LYS A 435 12.40 -14.22 5.09
C LYS A 435 11.92 -13.79 3.69
N ILE A 436 10.72 -13.23 3.62
CA ILE A 436 10.16 -12.72 2.37
C ILE A 436 11.08 -11.62 1.84
N ILE A 437 11.39 -11.67 0.54
CA ILE A 437 12.27 -10.71 -0.12
C ILE A 437 11.50 -9.63 -0.89
N GLY A 438 10.20 -9.84 -1.12
CA GLY A 438 9.36 -8.80 -1.66
C GLY A 438 7.86 -9.02 -1.47
N VAL A 439 7.14 -7.91 -1.49
CA VAL A 439 5.68 -7.88 -1.34
C VAL A 439 5.05 -7.08 -2.46
N LEU A 440 3.89 -7.57 -2.90
CA LEU A 440 3.10 -6.98 -3.96
C LEU A 440 1.68 -6.76 -3.47
N HIS A 441 1.06 -5.68 -3.90
CA HIS A 441 -0.38 -5.55 -3.93
C HIS A 441 -0.83 -4.71 -5.13
N TRP A 442 -1.98 -5.04 -5.70
CA TRP A 442 -2.42 -4.57 -7.02
C TRP A 442 -3.05 -3.16 -7.05
N GLY A 443 -3.41 -2.64 -5.88
CA GLY A 443 -4.22 -1.44 -5.72
C GLY A 443 -3.59 -0.38 -4.83
N TYR A 444 -2.74 0.48 -5.40
CA TYR A 444 -2.37 1.76 -4.76
C TYR A 444 -3.46 2.82 -4.98
N ASN A 445 -3.89 2.99 -6.22
CA ASN A 445 -4.83 4.02 -6.67
C ASN A 445 -5.72 3.55 -7.85
N PHE A 446 -6.18 2.29 -7.86
CA PHE A 446 -7.06 1.80 -8.93
C PHE A 446 -8.45 2.44 -8.80
N TYR A 447 -8.69 3.50 -9.56
CA TYR A 447 -9.93 4.29 -9.54
C TYR A 447 -10.90 3.91 -10.67
N ASN A 448 -11.00 2.62 -10.95
CA ASN A 448 -11.99 2.06 -11.87
C ASN A 448 -12.86 1.01 -11.16
N SER A 449 -13.99 0.67 -11.78
CA SER A 449 -14.74 -0.54 -11.44
C SER A 449 -14.03 -1.79 -11.94
N GLN A 450 -14.47 -2.97 -11.50
CA GLN A 450 -13.95 -4.23 -12.00
C GLN A 450 -14.02 -4.29 -13.53
N TYR A 451 -12.95 -4.83 -14.11
CA TYR A 451 -12.72 -4.91 -15.55
C TYR A 451 -12.60 -3.56 -16.24
N SER A 452 -12.37 -2.50 -15.45
CA SER A 452 -12.26 -1.12 -15.92
C SER A 452 -13.43 -0.69 -16.80
N ILE A 453 -14.65 -1.09 -16.43
CA ILE A 453 -15.87 -0.80 -17.20
C ILE A 453 -16.24 0.69 -17.08
N GLU A 454 -16.00 1.29 -15.91
CA GLU A 454 -16.27 2.68 -15.62
C GLU A 454 -15.22 3.25 -14.66
N HIS A 455 -14.96 4.56 -14.75
CA HIS A 455 -14.20 5.30 -13.75
C HIS A 455 -15.07 5.54 -12.51
N ILE A 456 -14.49 5.49 -11.33
CA ILE A 456 -15.21 5.70 -10.06
C ILE A 456 -14.73 6.97 -9.37
N ASN A 457 -15.57 7.53 -8.50
CA ASN A 457 -15.15 8.51 -7.51
C ASN A 457 -14.72 7.77 -6.22
N PRO A 458 -13.43 7.77 -5.83
CA PRO A 458 -12.95 7.01 -4.66
C PRO A 458 -13.55 7.48 -3.33
N TYR A 459 -14.08 8.71 -3.26
CA TYR A 459 -14.77 9.22 -2.08
C TYR A 459 -16.20 8.66 -1.92
N GLU A 460 -16.78 8.09 -2.98
CA GLU A 460 -18.15 7.58 -3.02
C GLU A 460 -18.20 6.05 -3.20
N VAL A 461 -17.25 5.49 -3.95
CA VAL A 461 -17.18 4.06 -4.30
C VAL A 461 -15.81 3.55 -3.90
N THR A 462 -15.77 2.66 -2.91
CA THR A 462 -14.51 2.14 -2.32
C THR A 462 -14.25 0.67 -2.67
N ASP A 463 -15.16 0.05 -3.42
CA ASP A 463 -15.26 -1.40 -3.67
C ASP A 463 -15.26 -1.75 -5.17
N ALA A 464 -14.78 -0.84 -6.02
CA ALA A 464 -14.77 -0.98 -7.47
C ALA A 464 -16.15 -1.37 -8.06
N ALA A 465 -17.18 -0.62 -7.65
CA ALA A 465 -18.59 -0.87 -7.99
C ALA A 465 -19.11 -2.22 -7.45
N GLY A 466 -18.74 -2.54 -6.21
CA GLY A 466 -19.19 -3.75 -5.50
C GLY A 466 -18.49 -5.04 -5.91
N ALA A 467 -17.46 -4.99 -6.74
CA ALA A 467 -16.74 -6.16 -7.21
C ALA A 467 -15.77 -6.74 -6.16
N PHE A 468 -15.17 -5.89 -5.33
CA PHE A 468 -14.15 -6.27 -4.34
C PHE A 468 -14.53 -5.74 -2.95
N PRO A 469 -14.03 -6.31 -1.84
CA PRO A 469 -14.22 -5.68 -0.53
C PRO A 469 -13.66 -4.25 -0.50
N SER A 470 -14.36 -3.35 0.19
CA SER A 470 -13.96 -1.94 0.28
C SER A 470 -12.54 -1.77 0.83
N GLY A 471 -11.72 -1.00 0.10
CA GLY A 471 -10.31 -0.76 0.41
C GLY A 471 -9.33 -1.73 -0.24
N ASP A 472 -9.78 -2.75 -0.97
CA ASP A 472 -8.89 -3.56 -1.81
C ASP A 472 -8.32 -2.78 -3.03
N PRO A 473 -9.09 -1.94 -3.76
CA PRO A 473 -8.57 -1.35 -5.00
C PRO A 473 -7.60 -0.18 -4.82
N PHE A 474 -7.58 0.47 -3.65
CA PHE A 474 -6.71 1.62 -3.41
C PHE A 474 -6.38 1.85 -1.93
N LEU A 475 -5.22 2.48 -1.71
CA LEU A 475 -4.71 2.94 -0.42
C LEU A 475 -4.80 4.45 -0.25
N VAL A 476 -4.74 5.21 -1.34
CA VAL A 476 -4.79 6.68 -1.33
C VAL A 476 -6.06 7.18 -2.01
N TYR A 477 -6.51 8.35 -1.58
CA TYR A 477 -7.61 9.08 -2.20
C TYR A 477 -7.05 10.24 -3.03
N PRO A 478 -7.77 10.64 -4.11
CA PRO A 478 -7.30 11.69 -4.99
C PRO A 478 -7.61 13.08 -4.46
N GLY A 479 -6.77 13.52 -3.52
CA GLY A 479 -6.88 14.80 -2.84
C GLY A 479 -6.79 16.01 -3.75
N GLU A 480 -7.21 17.15 -3.18
CA GLU A 480 -7.21 18.44 -3.87
C GLU A 480 -5.80 18.86 -4.31
N ASN A 481 -5.72 19.64 -5.39
CA ASN A 481 -4.45 20.14 -5.96
C ASN A 481 -3.44 19.06 -6.36
N GLY A 482 -3.91 17.81 -6.53
CA GLY A 482 -3.07 16.70 -6.97
C GLY A 482 -2.21 16.06 -5.88
N GLN A 483 -2.53 16.30 -4.61
CA GLN A 483 -1.86 15.64 -3.49
C GLN A 483 -2.63 14.36 -3.11
N PRO A 484 -1.96 13.21 -2.91
CA PRO A 484 -2.64 12.02 -2.39
C PRO A 484 -3.07 12.24 -0.93
N GLU A 485 -4.29 11.86 -0.60
CA GLU A 485 -4.77 11.77 0.79
C GLU A 485 -4.59 10.32 1.28
N GLU A 486 -3.87 10.12 2.38
CA GLU A 486 -3.56 8.79 2.90
C GLU A 486 -4.79 8.12 3.54
N SER A 487 -4.81 6.80 3.54
CA SER A 487 -5.74 6.03 4.38
C SER A 487 -5.09 5.58 5.67
N LEU A 488 -5.92 5.34 6.68
CA LEU A 488 -5.56 4.64 7.91
C LEU A 488 -4.88 3.30 7.60
N ARG A 489 -5.37 2.57 6.59
CA ARG A 489 -4.79 1.28 6.18
C ARG A 489 -3.37 1.41 5.65
N MET A 490 -3.07 2.47 4.89
CA MET A 490 -1.72 2.76 4.39
C MET A 490 -0.77 3.01 5.56
N MET A 491 -1.18 3.82 6.53
CA MET A 491 -0.38 4.08 7.74
C MET A 491 -0.14 2.82 8.58
N VAL A 492 -1.16 1.99 8.76
CA VAL A 492 -1.00 0.71 9.48
C VAL A 492 -0.10 -0.28 8.72
N HIS A 493 -0.07 -0.20 7.38
CA HIS A 493 0.86 -1.00 6.58
C HIS A 493 2.31 -0.50 6.69
N ASP A 494 2.51 0.82 6.74
CA ASP A 494 3.79 1.47 7.04
C ASP A 494 4.32 1.04 8.42
N GLU A 495 3.46 0.94 9.43
CA GLU A 495 3.81 0.35 10.73
C GLU A 495 4.26 -1.11 10.61
N ALA A 496 3.67 -1.90 9.72
CA ALA A 496 4.07 -3.28 9.47
C ALA A 496 5.49 -3.35 8.88
N MET A 497 5.81 -2.49 7.91
CA MET A 497 7.16 -2.40 7.32
C MET A 497 8.18 -1.92 8.34
N THR A 498 7.79 -0.96 9.19
CA THR A 498 8.59 -0.47 10.29
C THR A 498 8.88 -1.54 11.35
N ASP A 499 7.89 -2.34 11.72
CA ASP A 499 8.07 -3.49 12.61
C ASP A 499 9.08 -4.49 12.02
N LEU A 500 8.98 -4.80 10.72
CA LEU A 500 9.94 -5.66 10.01
C LEU A 500 11.38 -5.10 10.09
N ARG A 501 11.57 -3.82 9.78
CA ARG A 501 12.90 -3.16 9.82
C ARG A 501 13.51 -3.21 11.21
N ALA A 502 12.71 -3.02 12.25
CA ALA A 502 13.19 -3.08 13.61
C ALA A 502 13.51 -4.49 14.09
N LEU A 503 12.73 -5.51 13.67
CA LEU A 503 13.06 -6.90 13.92
C LEU A 503 14.41 -7.26 13.27
N LYS A 504 14.67 -6.79 12.04
CA LYS A 504 15.97 -6.94 11.36
C LYS A 504 17.10 -6.17 12.05
N LEU A 505 16.83 -4.96 12.54
CA LEU A 505 17.79 -4.22 13.35
C LEU A 505 18.17 -5.00 14.61
N LEU A 506 17.18 -5.51 15.36
CA LEU A 506 17.45 -6.30 16.55
C LEU A 506 18.19 -7.61 16.23
N GLU A 507 17.85 -8.28 15.12
CA GLU A 507 18.58 -9.45 14.63
C GLU A 507 20.07 -9.12 14.41
N SER A 508 20.39 -7.96 13.81
CA SER A 508 21.77 -7.51 13.60
C SER A 508 22.54 -7.20 14.89
N LEU A 509 21.82 -6.88 15.98
CA LEU A 509 22.40 -6.61 17.29
C LEU A 509 22.53 -7.88 18.16
N THR A 510 21.76 -8.92 17.82
CA THR A 510 21.62 -10.17 18.59
C THR A 510 21.80 -11.40 17.69
N SER A 511 20.71 -12.12 17.39
CA SER A 511 20.62 -13.26 16.49
C SER A 511 19.16 -13.45 16.06
N ARG A 512 18.94 -14.22 14.98
CA ARG A 512 17.59 -14.55 14.52
C ARG A 512 16.83 -15.38 15.53
N GLU A 513 17.51 -16.33 16.16
CA GLU A 513 16.95 -17.23 17.17
C GLU A 513 16.36 -16.41 18.33
N HIS A 514 17.07 -15.37 18.76
CA HIS A 514 16.62 -14.46 19.81
C HIS A 514 15.36 -13.68 19.41
N VAL A 515 15.34 -13.09 18.21
CA VAL A 515 14.16 -12.36 17.71
C VAL A 515 12.96 -13.29 17.53
N MET A 516 13.17 -14.52 17.07
CA MET A 516 12.10 -15.52 16.97
C MET A 516 11.54 -15.92 18.34
N GLU A 517 12.37 -16.03 19.37
CA GLU A 517 11.91 -16.26 20.75
C GLU A 517 11.04 -15.10 21.27
N LEU A 518 11.39 -13.85 20.94
CA LEU A 518 10.55 -12.69 21.23
C LEU A 518 9.17 -12.77 20.55
N ILE A 519 9.13 -13.20 19.28
CA ILE A 519 7.92 -13.31 18.48
C ILE A 519 7.03 -14.46 18.99
N GLU A 520 7.60 -15.65 19.21
CA GLU A 520 6.86 -16.91 19.37
C GLU A 520 6.91 -17.52 20.77
N GLY A 521 7.86 -17.14 21.63
CA GLY A 521 8.11 -17.84 22.90
C GLY A 521 6.93 -17.87 23.87
N ASN A 522 6.01 -16.90 23.76
CA ASN A 522 4.78 -16.84 24.55
C ASN A 522 3.52 -17.25 23.77
N LEU A 523 3.66 -17.70 22.52
CA LEU A 523 2.53 -18.12 21.69
C LEU A 523 2.18 -19.60 21.96
N PRO A 524 0.89 -19.95 21.98
CA PRO A 524 0.47 -21.33 22.21
C PRO A 524 0.80 -22.26 21.02
N GLU A 525 1.01 -21.68 19.84
CA GLU A 525 1.41 -22.37 18.62
C GLU A 525 2.30 -21.47 17.75
N PRO A 526 3.11 -22.04 16.84
CA PRO A 526 3.93 -21.25 15.93
C PRO A 526 3.10 -20.32 15.05
N LEU A 527 3.59 -19.09 14.88
CA LEU A 527 3.03 -18.08 13.99
C LEU A 527 3.18 -18.53 12.54
N THR A 528 2.12 -18.44 11.76
CA THR A 528 2.12 -18.69 10.31
C THR A 528 1.35 -17.57 9.60
N PHE A 529 1.19 -17.65 8.28
CA PHE A 529 0.32 -16.74 7.56
C PHE A 529 -1.16 -16.88 7.95
N LYS A 530 -1.60 -18.08 8.36
CA LYS A 530 -2.99 -18.39 8.74
C LYS A 530 -3.25 -18.38 10.25
N ARG A 531 -2.23 -18.70 11.05
CA ARG A 531 -2.32 -18.80 12.50
C ARG A 531 -1.42 -17.77 13.15
N TYR A 532 -2.00 -16.75 13.74
CA TYR A 532 -1.27 -15.67 14.39
C TYR A 532 -2.14 -15.02 15.48
N PRO A 533 -1.54 -14.27 16.42
CA PRO A 533 -2.29 -13.55 17.44
C PRO A 533 -3.16 -12.45 16.82
N LYS A 534 -4.48 -12.56 16.97
CA LYS A 534 -5.47 -11.57 16.53
C LYS A 534 -5.64 -10.49 17.60
N SER A 535 -4.58 -9.76 17.92
CA SER A 535 -4.55 -8.83 19.07
C SER A 535 -3.64 -7.63 18.86
N ASP A 536 -4.20 -6.43 19.00
CA ASP A 536 -3.43 -5.17 19.03
C ASP A 536 -2.38 -5.19 20.14
N MET A 537 -2.74 -5.72 21.32
CA MET A 537 -1.86 -5.80 22.48
C MET A 537 -0.59 -6.61 22.17
N TYR A 538 -0.72 -7.73 21.45
CA TYR A 538 0.44 -8.54 21.07
C TYR A 538 1.42 -7.74 20.22
N LEU A 539 0.94 -7.05 19.19
CA LEU A 539 1.78 -6.26 18.28
C LEU A 539 2.47 -5.12 19.00
N ILE A 540 1.72 -4.36 19.81
CA ILE A 540 2.24 -3.22 20.56
C ILE A 540 3.29 -3.68 21.59
N GLN A 541 3.04 -4.78 22.31
CA GLN A 541 4.00 -5.33 23.27
C GLN A 541 5.22 -5.98 22.61
N LEU A 542 5.06 -6.61 21.44
CA LEU A 542 6.20 -7.10 20.67
C LEU A 542 7.08 -5.92 20.25
N ARG A 543 6.49 -4.88 19.68
CA ARG A 543 7.20 -3.67 19.25
C ARG A 543 7.92 -2.98 20.41
N ASP A 544 7.24 -2.83 21.55
CA ASP A 544 7.85 -2.26 22.78
C ASP A 544 9.05 -3.07 23.27
N ARG A 545 8.93 -4.41 23.34
CA ARG A 545 10.04 -5.29 23.73
C ARG A 545 11.24 -5.14 22.80
N VAL A 546 10.99 -5.17 21.48
CA VAL A 546 12.03 -4.98 20.46
C VAL A 546 12.74 -3.64 20.65
N ASN A 547 11.97 -2.57 20.82
CA ASN A 547 12.51 -1.22 21.00
C ASN A 547 13.31 -1.05 22.29
N ARG A 548 12.86 -1.66 23.40
CA ARG A 548 13.61 -1.66 24.65
C ARG A 548 14.97 -2.34 24.49
N GLU A 549 15.00 -3.53 23.88
CA GLU A 549 16.26 -4.25 23.68
C GLU A 549 17.20 -3.53 22.71
N ILE A 550 16.69 -2.95 21.62
CA ILE A 550 17.50 -2.10 20.74
C ILE A 550 18.11 -0.95 21.53
N LYS A 551 17.31 -0.23 22.34
CA LYS A 551 17.78 0.89 23.16
C LYS A 551 18.87 0.48 24.14
N GLU A 552 18.73 -0.67 24.81
CA GLU A 552 19.72 -1.20 25.75
C GLU A 552 21.03 -1.56 25.02
N LEU A 553 20.95 -2.34 23.94
CA LEU A 553 22.10 -2.82 23.18
C LEU A 553 22.86 -1.71 22.45
N THR A 554 22.19 -0.64 22.03
CA THR A 554 22.86 0.51 21.39
C THR A 554 23.40 1.52 22.39
N ALA A 555 22.84 1.59 23.60
CA ALA A 555 23.41 2.39 24.69
C ALA A 555 24.73 1.79 25.20
N GLU A 556 24.86 0.46 25.28
CA GLU A 556 26.09 -0.22 25.70
C GLU A 556 27.24 -0.11 24.68
N ARG A 557 26.94 0.21 23.42
CA ARG A 557 27.91 0.35 22.33
C ARG A 557 28.43 1.79 22.13
N LYS A 558 27.82 2.78 22.78
CA LYS A 558 28.25 4.20 22.79
C LYS A 558 29.14 4.47 24.00
#